data_AF-A0A0D6R6K8-F1
#
_entry.id   AF-A0A0D6R6K8-F1
#
_cell.length_a   1.000
_cell.length_b   1.000
_cell.length_c   1.000
_cell.angle_alpha   90.00
_cell.angle_beta   90.00
_cell.angle_gamma   90.00
#
_symmetry.space_group_name_H-M   'P 1'
#
loop_
_entity.id
_entity.type
_entity.pdbx_description
1 polymer ?
#
loop_
_entity_poly.entity_id
_entity_poly.type
_entity_poly.pdbx_seq_one_letter_code
_entity_poly.pdbx_strand_id
1 'polypeptide(L)'
;MYEYMDTKLGRSNESLYSFYNWCVRLVGRGTYLTINTFVAALLPFLGDFMNLTGAISTFPLTFVLANHMYLKVKGKKMSTLQKSWHWANVWFFLLLAAAAAVAAVRFIVIDSKTYHVFADL
;
A
#
# COMPACT_ATOMS: atom_id res chain seq x y z
N MET A 1 0.31 -10.00 8.22
CA MET A 1 -0.65 -10.79 7.39
C MET A 1 -0.31 -12.28 7.40
N TYR A 2 0.92 -12.68 7.05
CA TYR A 2 1.32 -14.08 7.09
C TYR A 2 1.23 -14.75 8.46
N GLU A 3 1.56 -14.04 9.54
CA GLU A 3 1.43 -14.58 10.90
C GLU A 3 -0.01 -14.94 11.29
N TYR A 4 -0.99 -14.14 10.85
CA TYR A 4 -2.40 -14.45 11.05
C TYR A 4 -2.82 -15.71 10.28
N MET A 5 -2.33 -15.85 9.05
CA MET A 5 -2.62 -17.02 8.21
C MET A 5 -1.95 -18.28 8.77
N ASP A 6 -0.69 -18.19 9.20
CA ASP A 6 0.08 -19.27 9.82
C ASP A 6 -0.53 -19.73 11.15
N THR A 7 -1.02 -18.81 11.99
CA THR A 7 -1.65 -19.16 13.28
C THR A 7 -3.03 -19.78 13.11
N LYS A 8 -3.77 -19.40 12.06
CA LYS A 8 -5.12 -19.90 11.80
C LYS A 8 -5.12 -21.25 11.08
N LEU A 9 -4.15 -21.50 10.20
CA LEU A 9 -4.04 -22.73 9.40
C LEU A 9 -3.01 -23.71 9.94
N GLY A 10 -2.01 -23.24 10.70
CA GLY A 10 -0.98 -24.08 11.30
C GLY A 10 -1.49 -24.84 12.51
N ARG A 11 -1.00 -26.07 12.69
CA ARG A 11 -1.38 -26.91 13.83
C ARG A 11 -0.59 -26.43 15.05
N SER A 12 -1.26 -25.73 15.96
CA SER A 12 -0.65 -25.13 17.16
C SER A 12 -0.03 -26.15 18.13
N ASN A 13 -0.36 -27.44 18.01
CA ASN A 13 0.15 -28.52 18.86
C ASN A 13 1.46 -29.15 18.34
N GLU A 14 1.95 -28.72 17.16
CA GLU A 14 3.12 -29.28 16.49
C GLU A 14 4.27 -28.26 16.45
N SER A 15 5.52 -28.73 16.40
CA SER A 15 6.68 -27.85 16.27
C SER A 15 6.64 -27.08 14.93
N LEU A 16 7.31 -25.92 14.89
CA LEU A 16 7.40 -25.09 13.68
C LEU A 16 8.06 -25.80 12.48
N TYR A 17 8.80 -26.88 12.75
CA TYR A 17 9.49 -27.71 11.76
C TYR A 17 8.72 -28.99 11.39
N SER A 18 7.53 -29.19 11.95
CA SER A 18 6.65 -30.27 11.50
C SER A 18 6.33 -30.07 10.01
N PHE A 19 6.43 -31.15 9.23
CA PHE A 19 6.30 -31.13 7.77
C PHE A 19 5.00 -30.43 7.33
N TYR A 20 3.90 -30.64 8.07
CA TYR A 20 2.62 -29.99 7.82
C TYR A 20 2.70 -28.46 7.96
N ASN A 21 3.24 -27.94 9.06
CA ASN A 21 3.35 -26.50 9.31
C ASN A 21 4.30 -25.83 8.29
N TRP A 22 5.35 -26.52 7.87
CA TRP A 22 6.25 -26.06 6.83
C TRP A 22 5.57 -26.01 5.45
N CYS A 23 4.81 -27.05 5.09
CA CYS A 23 4.02 -27.07 3.86
C CYS A 23 2.93 -25.97 3.85
N VAL A 24 2.19 -25.78 4.94
CA VAL A 24 1.17 -24.71 5.04
C VAL A 24 1.80 -23.34 4.80
N ARG A 25 2.98 -23.08 5.37
CA ARG A 25 3.74 -21.85 5.15
C ARG A 25 4.18 -21.67 3.70
N LEU A 26 4.73 -22.72 3.09
CA LEU A 26 5.17 -22.67 1.71
C LEU A 26 4.02 -22.48 0.74
N VAL A 27 2.91 -23.19 0.94
CA VAL A 27 1.71 -23.04 0.12
C VAL A 27 1.12 -21.65 0.30
N GLY A 28 0.95 -21.19 1.55
CA GLY A 28 0.40 -19.86 1.82
C GLY A 28 1.22 -18.73 1.19
N ARG A 29 2.55 -18.78 1.30
CA ARG A 29 3.46 -17.80 0.69
C ARG A 29 3.55 -17.96 -0.83
N GLY A 30 3.62 -19.20 -1.31
CA GLY A 30 3.70 -19.54 -2.72
C GLY A 30 2.46 -19.08 -3.46
N THR A 31 1.27 -19.40 -2.97
CA THR A 31 0.00 -18.96 -3.56
C THR A 31 -0.10 -17.44 -3.60
N TYR A 32 0.26 -16.74 -2.52
CA TYR A 32 0.25 -15.28 -2.51
C TYR A 32 1.21 -14.70 -3.56
N LEU A 33 2.43 -15.22 -3.63
CA LEU A 33 3.44 -14.76 -4.59
C LEU A 33 2.99 -15.04 -6.03
N THR A 34 2.52 -16.26 -6.32
CA THR A 34 2.05 -16.64 -7.66
C THR A 34 0.90 -15.77 -8.12
N ILE A 35 -0.10 -15.51 -7.27
CA ILE A 35 -1.23 -14.62 -7.63
C ILE A 35 -0.71 -13.20 -7.89
N ASN A 36 0.14 -12.66 -7.02
CA ASN A 36 0.66 -11.30 -7.19
C ASN A 36 1.48 -11.16 -8.48
N THR A 37 2.37 -12.13 -8.76
CA THR A 37 3.18 -12.15 -9.99
C THR A 37 2.32 -12.33 -11.23
N PHE A 38 1.28 -13.17 -11.17
CA PHE A 38 0.36 -13.36 -12.27
C PHE A 38 -0.41 -12.08 -12.60
N VAL A 39 -0.95 -11.39 -11.59
CA VAL A 39 -1.60 -10.08 -11.77
C VAL A 39 -0.62 -9.05 -12.33
N ALA A 40 0.63 -9.04 -11.86
CA ALA A 40 1.67 -8.15 -12.39
C ALA A 40 2.01 -8.43 -13.85
N ALA A 41 2.07 -9.70 -14.26
CA ALA A 41 2.32 -10.09 -15.65
C ALA A 41 1.12 -9.74 -16.56
N LEU A 42 -0.11 -9.79 -16.04
CA LEU A 42 -1.33 -9.45 -16.77
C LEU A 42 -1.60 -7.95 -16.89
N LEU A 43 -0.92 -7.09 -16.12
CA LEU A 43 -1.19 -5.66 -16.10
C LEU A 43 0.12 -4.90 -16.31
N PRO A 44 0.48 -4.54 -17.56
CA PRO A 44 1.74 -3.84 -17.84
C PRO A 44 1.82 -2.46 -17.17
N PHE A 45 0.68 -1.90 -16.76
CA PHE A 45 0.54 -0.63 -16.03
C PHE A 45 0.29 -0.82 -14.52
N LEU A 46 0.70 -1.96 -13.94
CA LEU A 46 0.63 -2.17 -12.48
C LEU A 46 1.32 -1.04 -11.69
N GLY A 47 2.38 -0.46 -12.26
CA GLY A 47 3.09 0.68 -11.69
C GLY A 47 2.18 1.89 -11.41
N ASP A 48 1.21 2.18 -12.28
CA ASP A 48 0.29 3.29 -12.08
C ASP A 48 -0.74 3.01 -10.98
N PHE A 49 -1.18 1.75 -10.83
CA PHE A 49 -1.99 1.34 -9.69
C PHE A 49 -1.22 1.43 -8.37
N MET A 50 0.06 1.07 -8.37
CA MET A 50 0.93 1.25 -7.20
C MET A 50 1.06 2.72 -6.84
N ASN A 51 1.22 3.60 -7.85
CA ASN A 51 1.31 5.03 -7.65
C ASN A 51 0.00 5.63 -7.11
N LEU A 52 -1.15 5.22 -7.66
CA LEU A 52 -2.48 5.60 -7.16
C LEU A 52 -2.69 5.15 -5.72
N THR A 53 -2.33 3.90 -5.41
CA THR A 53 -2.43 3.34 -4.06
C THR A 53 -1.56 4.14 -3.09
N GLY A 54 -0.32 4.45 -3.48
CA GLY A 54 0.59 5.29 -2.70
C GLY A 54 0.04 6.71 -2.47
N ALA A 55 -0.55 7.31 -3.50
CA ALA A 55 -1.18 8.63 -3.42
C ALA A 55 -2.36 8.67 -2.43
N ILE A 56 -3.19 7.63 -2.41
CA ILE A 56 -4.38 7.56 -1.54
C ILE A 56 -4.04 7.11 -0.12
N SER A 57 -3.09 6.18 0.04
CA SER A 57 -2.79 5.56 1.34
C SER A 57 -1.52 6.12 1.97
N THR A 58 -0.38 5.93 1.32
CA THR A 58 0.94 6.26 1.88
C THR A 58 1.08 7.76 2.14
N PHE A 59 0.78 8.64 1.18
CA PHE A 59 0.95 10.08 1.37
C PHE A 59 0.11 10.66 2.51
N PRO A 60 -1.21 10.40 2.61
CA PRO A 60 -2.00 10.86 3.75
C PRO A 60 -1.56 10.22 5.06
N LEU A 61 -1.20 8.94 5.05
CA LEU A 61 -0.78 8.24 6.26
C LEU A 61 0.56 8.76 6.80
N THR A 62 1.54 9.03 5.94
CA THR A 62 2.88 9.45 6.37
C THR A 62 2.97 10.94 6.64
N PHE A 63 2.37 11.79 5.81
CA PHE A 63 2.52 13.25 5.94
C PHE A 63 1.36 13.91 6.66
N VAL A 64 0.12 13.50 6.40
CA VAL A 64 -1.06 14.13 7.04
C VAL A 64 -1.25 13.59 8.45
N LEU A 65 -1.33 12.26 8.59
CA LEU A 65 -1.61 11.64 9.89
C LEU A 65 -0.45 11.82 10.87
N ALA A 66 0.81 11.70 10.44
CA ALA A 66 1.95 11.91 11.34
C ALA A 66 2.01 13.35 11.88
N ASN A 67 1.82 14.36 11.01
CA ASN A 67 1.75 15.75 11.45
C ASN A 67 0.55 15.99 12.39
N HIS A 68 -0.60 15.39 12.10
CA HIS A 68 -1.79 15.53 12.95
C HIS A 68 -1.60 14.87 14.33
N MET A 69 -0.99 13.68 14.38
CA MET A 69 -0.63 13.02 15.64
C MET A 69 0.38 13.84 16.44
N TYR A 70 1.40 14.40 15.77
CA TYR A 70 2.39 15.26 16.41
C TYR A 70 1.75 16.51 17.03
N LEU A 71 0.86 17.17 16.28
CA LEU A 71 0.09 18.32 16.76
C LEU A 71 -0.85 17.95 17.93
N LYS A 72 -1.47 16.77 17.90
CA LYS A 72 -2.33 16.30 19.00
C LYS A 72 -1.55 16.05 20.29
N VAL A 73 -0.33 15.50 20.20
CA VAL A 73 0.51 15.19 21.36
C VAL A 73 1.20 16.44 21.92
N LYS A 74 1.76 17.32 21.07
CA LYS A 74 2.53 18.50 21.52
C LYS A 74 1.76 19.83 21.47
N GLY A 75 0.49 19.82 21.05
CA GLY A 75 -0.29 21.03 20.78
C GLY A 75 -0.46 22.01 21.95
N LYS A 76 -0.34 21.56 23.20
CA LYS A 76 -0.43 22.42 24.40
C LYS A 76 0.83 23.24 24.70
N LYS A 77 1.99 22.86 24.15
CA LYS A 77 3.29 23.51 24.43
C LYS A 77 3.91 24.24 23.21
N MET A 78 3.21 24.26 22.08
CA MET A 78 3.76 24.82 20.81
C MET A 78 3.26 26.24 20.54
N SER A 79 4.20 27.08 20.07
CA SER A 79 3.93 28.42 19.54
C SER A 79 3.01 28.36 18.32
N THR A 80 2.17 29.39 18.16
CA THR A 80 1.21 29.53 17.04
C THR A 80 1.89 29.43 15.68
N LEU A 81 3.14 29.90 15.57
CA LEU A 81 3.93 29.86 14.33
C LEU A 81 4.28 28.43 13.90
N GLN A 82 4.65 27.57 14.86
CA GLN A 82 4.94 26.16 14.58
C GLN A 82 3.67 25.38 14.19
N LYS A 83 2.52 25.69 14.83
CA LYS A 83 1.24 25.10 14.45
C LYS A 83 0.86 25.46 13.01
N SER A 84 1.02 26.73 12.62
CA SER A 84 0.76 27.18 11.25
C SER A 84 1.65 26.47 10.23
N TRP A 85 2.93 26.24 10.55
CA TRP A 85 3.86 25.53 9.67
C TRP A 85 3.47 24.06 9.44
N HIS A 86 3.09 23.34 10.50
CA HIS A 86 2.62 21.96 10.37
C HIS A 86 1.31 21.87 9.59
N TRP A 87 0.37 22.81 9.80
CA TRP A 87 -0.87 22.87 9.03
C TRP A 87 -0.62 23.18 7.55
N ALA A 88 0.29 24.10 7.23
CA ALA A 88 0.67 24.40 5.85
C ALA A 88 1.27 23.16 5.16
N ASN A 89 2.15 22.42 5.84
CA ASN A 89 2.69 21.16 5.32
C ASN A 89 1.58 20.12 5.07
N VAL A 90 0.64 19.97 6.00
CA VAL A 90 -0.49 19.04 5.85
C VAL A 90 -1.29 19.36 4.58
N TRP A 91 -1.66 20.63 4.38
CA TRP A 91 -2.39 21.05 3.17
C TRP A 91 -1.58 20.85 1.90
N PHE A 92 -0.29 21.18 1.92
CA PHE A 92 0.59 21.00 0.77
C PHE A 92 0.71 19.53 0.35
N PHE A 93 0.98 18.62 1.31
CA PHE A 93 1.09 17.19 1.01
C PHE A 93 -0.26 16.57 0.63
N LEU A 94 -1.38 17.10 1.13
CA LEU A 94 -2.71 16.67 0.71
C LEU A 94 -2.99 17.06 -0.76
N LEU A 95 -2.64 18.28 -1.17
CA LEU A 95 -2.75 18.71 -2.56
C LEU A 95 -1.81 17.90 -3.47
N LEU A 96 -0.58 17.62 -3.01
CA LEU A 96 0.36 16.77 -3.74
C LEU A 96 -0.18 15.35 -3.91
N ALA A 97 -0.78 14.78 -2.87
CA ALA A 97 -1.42 13.46 -2.92
C ALA A 97 -2.59 13.44 -3.92
N ALA A 98 -3.42 14.49 -3.92
CA ALA A 98 -4.52 14.61 -4.88
C ALA A 98 -4.00 14.72 -6.33
N ALA A 99 -2.98 15.54 -6.56
CA ALA A 99 -2.35 15.67 -7.88
C ALA A 99 -1.73 14.35 -8.36
N ALA A 100 -1.03 13.63 -7.48
CA ALA A 100 -0.47 12.31 -7.77
C ALA A 100 -1.56 11.28 -8.09
N ALA A 101 -2.67 11.29 -7.35
CA ALA A 101 -3.80 10.40 -7.63
C ALA A 101 -4.43 10.69 -9.00
N VAL A 102 -4.66 11.96 -9.34
CA VAL A 102 -5.20 12.35 -10.66
C VAL A 102 -4.25 11.95 -11.78
N ALA A 103 -2.95 12.17 -11.61
CA ALA A 103 -1.93 11.75 -12.57
C ALA A 103 -1.94 10.23 -12.79
N ALA A 104 -1.96 9.45 -11.70
CA ALA A 104 -2.00 7.99 -11.76
C ALA A 104 -3.28 7.48 -12.47
N VAL A 105 -4.46 8.04 -12.15
CA VAL A 105 -5.71 7.71 -12.84
C VAL A 105 -5.62 8.03 -14.34
N ARG A 106 -5.02 9.17 -14.70
CA ARG A 106 -4.83 9.53 -16.12
C ARG A 106 -3.96 8.52 -16.85
N PHE A 107 -2.85 8.07 -16.26
CA PHE A 107 -1.98 7.06 -16.87
C PHE A 107 -2.72 5.72 -17.03
N ILE A 108 -3.41 5.24 -15.98
CA ILE A 108 -4.25 4.04 -16.06
C ILE A 108 -5.26 4.12 -17.21
N VAL A 109 -5.93 5.25 -17.41
CA VAL A 109 -6.93 5.43 -18.49
C VAL A 109 -6.28 5.41 -19.87
N ILE A 110 -5.07 5.95 -20.03
CA ILE A 110 -4.36 5.97 -21.31
C ILE A 110 -3.83 4.57 -21.64
N ASP A 111 -3.19 3.92 -20.66
CA ASP A 111 -2.57 2.61 -20.85
C ASP A 111 -3.62 1.51 -21.03
N SER A 112 -4.74 1.58 -20.32
CA SER A 112 -5.86 0.64 -20.49
C SER A 112 -6.51 0.70 -21.87
N LYS A 113 -6.49 1.84 -22.57
CA LYS A 113 -7.04 1.96 -23.93
C LYS A 113 -6.18 1.26 -24.99
N THR A 114 -4.88 1.19 -24.76
CA THR A 114 -3.92 0.56 -25.68
C THR A 114 -3.71 -0.91 -25.32
N TYR A 115 -4.21 -1.32 -24.15
CA TYR A 115 -4.01 -2.65 -23.63
C TYR A 115 -4.97 -3.67 -24.24
N HIS A 116 -4.40 -4.61 -24.99
CA HIS A 116 -5.08 -5.82 -25.43
C HIS A 116 -4.52 -7.00 -24.62
N VAL A 117 -5.37 -7.59 -23.79
CA VAL A 117 -5.05 -8.78 -23.00
C VAL A 117 -4.72 -9.91 -23.98
N PHE A 118 -3.44 -10.28 -24.07
CA PHE A 118 -2.94 -11.28 -25.03
C PHE A 118 -3.25 -10.95 -26.49
N ALA A 119 -2.86 -9.76 -26.96
CA ALA A 119 -3.02 -9.37 -28.37
C ALA A 119 -2.29 -10.28 -29.40
N ASP A 120 -1.54 -11.29 -28.93
CA ASP A 120 -0.70 -12.17 -29.72
C ASP A 120 -0.89 -13.65 -29.31
N LEU A 121 -2.15 -14.08 -29.17
CA LEU A 121 -2.58 -15.47 -29.01
C LEU A 121 -3.64 -15.84 -30.05
#